data_AF-A0A090S2A6-F1
#
_entry.id   AF-A0A090S2A6-F1
#
_cell.length_a   1.000
_cell.length_b   1.000
_cell.length_c   1.000
_cell.angle_alpha   90.00
_cell.angle_beta   90.00
_cell.angle_gamma   90.00
#
_symmetry.space_group_name_H-M   'P 1'
#
loop_
_entity.id
_entity.type
_entity.pdbx_description
1 polymer ?
#
loop_
_entity_poly.entity_id
_entity_poly.type
_entity_poly.pdbx_seq_one_letter_code
_entity_poly.pdbx_strand_id
1 'polypeptide(L)'
;MKLNCDMGESFGLWKLGEDEAVMPYLDMANIACGMHASDPMVMKKTIELANQYGVTIGAHPGYPDLQGFGRRTMQMTAAELESYFVYQLGALMACVEVNRLEFST
;
A
#
# COMPACT_ATOMS: atom_id res chain seq x y z
N MET A 1 -6.65 -20.54 9.04
CA MET A 1 -6.82 -19.77 7.78
C MET A 1 -6.45 -18.34 8.11
N LYS A 2 -5.70 -17.63 7.26
CA LYS A 2 -5.39 -16.20 7.45
C LYS A 2 -6.25 -15.37 6.49
N LEU A 3 -6.78 -14.25 6.96
CA LEU A 3 -7.54 -13.29 6.19
C LEU A 3 -6.65 -12.11 5.78
N ASN A 4 -6.64 -11.80 4.49
CA ASN A 4 -5.96 -10.62 3.97
C ASN A 4 -6.94 -9.78 3.13
N CYS A 5 -6.64 -8.49 3.00
CA CYS A 5 -7.40 -7.56 2.18
C CYS A 5 -6.46 -6.51 1.57
N ASP A 6 -6.80 -6.05 0.37
CA ASP A 6 -6.14 -4.92 -0.27
C ASP A 6 -6.64 -3.63 0.40
N MET A 7 -5.72 -2.78 0.84
CA MET A 7 -5.99 -1.64 1.71
C MET A 7 -5.14 -0.43 1.27
N GLY A 8 -5.46 0.76 1.76
CA GLY A 8 -4.75 1.98 1.40
C GLY A 8 -4.95 2.38 -0.05
N GLU A 9 -6.07 2.00 -0.67
CA GLU A 9 -6.33 2.25 -2.09
C GLU A 9 -7.01 3.60 -2.37
N SER A 10 -7.17 4.45 -1.35
CA SER A 10 -7.56 5.85 -1.53
C SER A 10 -6.46 6.64 -2.25
N PHE A 11 -6.78 7.78 -2.86
CA PHE A 11 -5.79 8.65 -3.51
C PHE A 11 -6.24 10.12 -3.51
N GLY A 12 -5.43 11.02 -2.99
CA GLY A 12 -5.72 12.43 -2.86
C GLY A 12 -7.04 12.67 -2.12
N LEU A 13 -8.01 13.26 -2.83
CA LEU A 13 -9.34 13.53 -2.29
C LEU A 13 -10.31 12.34 -2.41
N TRP A 14 -9.94 11.28 -3.14
CA TRP A 14 -10.80 10.13 -3.39
C TRP A 14 -10.63 9.10 -2.29
N LYS A 15 -11.69 8.90 -1.49
CA LYS A 15 -11.80 7.80 -0.54
C LYS A 15 -12.30 6.55 -1.27
N LEU A 16 -11.61 5.44 -1.08
CA LEU A 16 -12.01 4.11 -1.52
C LEU A 16 -11.89 3.12 -0.36
N GLY A 17 -12.87 2.22 -0.25
CA GLY A 17 -12.90 1.21 0.80
C GLY A 17 -13.34 1.76 2.16
N GLU A 18 -13.32 0.87 3.15
CA GLU A 18 -13.64 1.17 4.56
C GLU A 18 -12.55 0.62 5.46
N ASP A 19 -11.31 1.03 5.19
CA ASP A 19 -10.10 0.49 5.82
C ASP A 19 -10.19 0.44 7.36
N GLU A 20 -10.71 1.51 7.98
CA GLU A 20 -10.89 1.60 9.44
C GLU A 20 -11.88 0.57 9.99
N ALA A 21 -12.93 0.24 9.23
CA ALA A 21 -13.93 -0.73 9.64
C ALA A 21 -13.45 -2.18 9.43
N VAL A 22 -12.62 -2.42 8.42
CA VAL A 22 -12.18 -3.77 8.04
C VAL A 22 -10.90 -4.19 8.78
N MET A 23 -9.97 -3.28 9.03
CA MET A 23 -8.65 -3.58 9.64
C MET A 23 -8.70 -4.46 10.90
N PRO A 24 -9.62 -4.27 11.87
CA PRO A 24 -9.66 -5.07 13.10
C PRO A 24 -9.88 -6.57 12.88
N TYR A 25 -10.34 -6.97 11.69
CA TYR A 25 -10.69 -8.35 11.35
C TYR A 25 -9.62 -9.05 10.49
N LEU A 26 -8.54 -8.36 10.11
CA LEU A 26 -7.53 -8.87 9.19
C LEU A 26 -6.33 -9.49 9.91
N ASP A 27 -5.73 -10.53 9.32
CA ASP A 27 -4.40 -11.00 9.70
C ASP A 27 -3.30 -10.23 8.95
N MET A 28 -3.61 -9.76 7.72
CA MET A 28 -2.69 -9.02 6.85
C MET A 28 -3.40 -7.96 6.00
N ALA A 29 -2.77 -6.80 5.83
CA ALA A 29 -3.20 -5.75 4.92
C ALA A 29 -2.19 -5.62 3.76
N ASN A 30 -2.66 -5.78 2.52
CA ASN A 30 -1.86 -5.54 1.32
C ASN A 30 -1.99 -4.05 0.95
N ILE A 31 -1.00 -3.24 1.30
CA ILE A 31 -1.08 -1.77 1.18
C ILE A 31 -0.62 -1.34 -0.22
N ALA A 32 -1.45 -0.58 -0.94
CA ALA A 32 -1.11 -0.03 -2.25
C ALA A 32 0.12 0.89 -2.22
N CYS A 33 0.94 0.85 -3.27
CA CYS A 33 2.29 1.42 -3.26
C CYS A 33 2.50 2.64 -4.18
N GLY A 34 1.44 3.35 -4.56
CA GLY A 34 1.54 4.63 -5.28
C GLY A 34 1.44 4.60 -6.80
N MET A 35 1.32 3.41 -7.40
CA MET A 35 1.24 3.26 -8.86
C MET A 35 -0.19 3.06 -9.37
N HIS A 36 -0.95 2.13 -8.78
CA HIS A 36 -2.35 1.92 -9.13
C HIS A 36 -3.32 2.66 -8.19
N ALA A 37 -2.87 2.92 -6.96
CA ALA A 37 -3.59 3.60 -5.89
C ALA A 37 -2.60 4.01 -4.78
N SER A 38 -3.11 4.64 -3.71
CA SER A 38 -2.35 5.25 -2.62
C SER A 38 -1.57 6.50 -3.01
N ASP A 39 -1.55 7.47 -2.12
CA ASP A 39 -0.53 8.53 -2.07
C ASP A 39 0.27 8.39 -0.76
N PRO A 40 1.33 9.20 -0.53
CA PRO A 40 2.13 9.08 0.68
C PRO A 40 1.35 9.26 1.99
N MET A 41 0.31 10.10 2.00
CA MET A 41 -0.52 10.34 3.19
C MET A 41 -1.42 9.13 3.45
N VAL A 42 -2.05 8.57 2.41
CA VAL A 42 -2.87 7.36 2.51
C VAL A 42 -2.02 6.17 2.96
N MET A 43 -0.84 5.97 2.38
CA MET A 43 0.06 4.88 2.75
C MET A 43 0.44 4.96 4.22
N LYS A 44 0.86 6.14 4.69
CA LYS A 44 1.20 6.38 6.09
C LYS A 44 0.03 6.07 7.02
N LYS A 45 -1.15 6.62 6.74
CA LYS A 45 -2.35 6.39 7.55
C LYS A 45 -2.71 4.91 7.64
N THR A 46 -2.59 4.18 6.53
CA THR A 46 -2.91 2.75 6.46
C THR A 46 -1.92 1.92 7.27
N ILE A 47 -0.63 2.28 7.24
CA ILE A 47 0.42 1.66 8.07
C ILE A 47 0.14 1.90 9.56
N GLU A 48 -0.16 3.13 9.95
CA GLU A 48 -0.50 3.49 11.35
C GLU A 48 -1.71 2.67 11.84
N LEU A 49 -2.74 2.56 11.00
CA LEU A 49 -3.93 1.77 11.29
C LEU A 49 -3.63 0.27 11.42
N ALA A 50 -2.81 -0.29 10.52
CA ALA A 50 -2.40 -1.70 10.61
C ALA A 50 -1.60 -1.97 11.89
N ASN A 51 -0.67 -1.08 12.24
CA ASN A 51 0.11 -1.16 13.47
C ASN A 51 -0.79 -1.08 14.72
N GLN A 52 -1.78 -0.18 14.73
CA GLN A 52 -2.73 -0.02 15.83
C GLN A 52 -3.48 -1.33 16.13
N TYR A 53 -3.84 -2.09 15.10
CA TYR A 53 -4.57 -3.36 15.25
C TYR A 53 -3.67 -4.61 15.23
N GLY A 54 -2.35 -4.46 15.16
CA GLY A 54 -1.41 -5.58 15.10
C GLY A 54 -1.51 -6.42 13.82
N VAL A 55 -1.99 -5.81 12.72
CA VAL A 55 -2.16 -6.47 11.42
C VAL A 55 -0.82 -6.50 10.67
N THR A 56 -0.52 -7.63 10.03
CA THR A 56 0.72 -7.75 9.23
C THR A 56 0.65 -6.85 7.99
N ILE A 57 1.71 -6.12 7.69
CA ILE A 57 1.78 -5.25 6.50
C ILE A 57 2.42 -6.02 5.34
N GLY A 58 1.74 -6.04 4.19
CA GLY A 58 2.24 -6.53 2.91
C GLY A 58 2.23 -5.43 1.84
N ALA A 59 3.10 -5.54 0.84
CA ALA A 59 3.06 -4.66 -0.32
C ALA A 59 1.98 -5.11 -1.30
N HIS A 60 1.26 -4.15 -1.88
CA HIS A 60 0.36 -4.36 -3.02
C HIS A 60 0.83 -3.53 -4.23
N PRO A 61 1.89 -3.97 -4.93
CA PRO A 61 2.38 -3.28 -6.12
C PRO A 61 1.41 -3.45 -7.28
N GLY A 62 1.22 -2.38 -8.04
CA GLY A 62 0.40 -2.36 -9.24
C GLY A 62 1.17 -1.87 -10.46
N TYR A 63 0.55 -1.97 -11.62
CA TYR A 63 1.01 -1.25 -12.81
C TYR A 63 0.99 0.27 -12.55
N PRO A 64 1.88 1.05 -13.19
CA PRO A 64 1.85 2.52 -13.17
C PRO A 64 0.67 3.07 -13.98
N ASP A 65 -0.53 2.71 -13.53
CA ASP A 65 -1.80 3.02 -14.16
C ASP A 65 -2.83 3.46 -13.11
N LEU A 66 -2.67 4.68 -12.62
CA LEU A 66 -3.57 5.25 -11.63
C LEU A 66 -5.00 5.40 -12.19
N GLN A 67 -5.13 5.86 -13.43
CA GLN A 67 -6.45 6.11 -14.05
C GLN A 67 -7.24 4.82 -14.29
N GLY A 68 -6.55 3.70 -14.57
CA GLY A 68 -7.15 2.38 -14.69
C GLY A 68 -7.12 1.55 -13.42
N PHE A 69 -6.68 2.13 -12.30
CA PHE A 69 -6.55 1.46 -11.01
C PHE A 69 -5.67 0.18 -11.09
N GLY A 70 -4.68 0.16 -11.98
CA GLY A 70 -3.81 -0.99 -12.22
C GLY A 70 -4.53 -2.21 -12.81
N ARG A 71 -5.79 -2.08 -13.22
CA ARG A 71 -6.62 -3.20 -13.74
C ARG A 71 -6.51 -3.39 -15.25
N ARG A 72 -5.71 -2.58 -15.94
CA ARG A 72 -5.45 -2.71 -17.37
C ARG A 72 -4.09 -3.35 -17.57
N THR A 73 -4.01 -4.34 -18.44
CA THR A 73 -2.74 -4.90 -18.85
C THR A 73 -1.89 -3.84 -19.54
N MET A 74 -0.66 -3.66 -19.07
CA MET A 74 0.35 -2.84 -19.72
C MET A 74 1.44 -3.74 -20.29
N GLN A 75 1.82 -3.52 -21.54
CA GLN A 75 3.00 -4.18 -22.09
C GLN A 75 4.24 -3.51 -21.50
N MET A 76 4.98 -4.28 -20.69
CA MET A 76 6.21 -3.87 -20.06
C MET A 76 7.24 -4.97 -20.27
N THR A 77 8.49 -4.58 -20.47
CA THR A 77 9.63 -5.49 -20.42
C THR A 77 9.83 -6.01 -18.99
N ALA A 78 10.54 -7.13 -18.85
CA ALA A 78 10.87 -7.66 -17.52
C ALA A 78 11.66 -6.64 -16.66
N ALA A 79 12.57 -5.88 -17.28
CA ALA A 79 13.37 -4.87 -16.58
C ALA A 79 12.52 -3.68 -16.08
N GLU A 80 11.54 -3.24 -16.87
CA GLU A 80 10.59 -2.21 -16.42
C GLU A 80 9.73 -2.73 -15.26
N LEU A 81 9.18 -3.95 -15.38
CA LEU A 81 8.37 -4.54 -14.32
C LEU A 81 9.16 -4.69 -13.01
N GLU A 82 10.41 -5.18 -13.09
CA GLU A 82 11.31 -5.29 -11.95
C GLU A 82 11.58 -3.92 -11.30
N SER A 83 11.89 -2.91 -12.11
CA SER A 83 12.18 -1.56 -11.62
C SER A 83 10.98 -0.95 -10.88
N TYR A 84 9.77 -1.07 -11.44
CA TYR A 84 8.55 -0.59 -10.79
C TYR A 84 8.19 -1.39 -9.54
N PHE A 85 8.44 -2.70 -9.54
CA PHE A 85 8.23 -3.54 -8.37
C PHE A 85 9.16 -3.14 -7.21
N VAL A 86 10.46 -3.01 -7.48
CA VAL A 86 11.46 -2.61 -6.47
C VAL A 86 11.18 -1.20 -5.95
N TYR A 87 10.82 -0.26 -6.83
CA TYR A 87 10.45 1.09 -6.42
C TYR A 87 9.28 1.10 -5.43
N GLN A 88 8.20 0.40 -5.76
CA GLN A 88 7.00 0.32 -4.92
C GLN A 88 7.28 -0.34 -3.58
N LEU A 89 8.04 -1.44 -3.59
CA LEU A 89 8.45 -2.12 -2.37
C LEU A 89 9.31 -1.21 -1.49
N GLY A 90 10.28 -0.51 -2.07
CA GLY A 90 11.14 0.43 -1.35
C GLY A 90 10.38 1.58 -0.71
N ALA A 91 9.40 2.15 -1.41
CA ALA A 91 8.53 3.20 -0.88
C ALA A 91 7.79 2.73 0.37
N LEU A 92 7.13 1.57 0.31
CA LEU A 92 6.41 1.02 1.46
C LEU A 92 7.36 0.66 2.60
N MET A 93 8.48 -0.01 2.32
CA MET A 93 9.46 -0.39 3.34
C MET A 93 10.01 0.83 4.10
N ALA A 94 10.34 1.91 3.38
CA ALA A 94 10.80 3.15 4.00
C ALA A 94 9.71 3.76 4.89
N CYS A 95 8.46 3.80 4.43
CA CYS A 95 7.35 4.29 5.24
C CYS A 95 7.12 3.44 6.49
N VAL A 96 7.18 2.11 6.38
CA VAL A 96 7.03 1.20 7.53
C VAL A 96 8.16 1.41 8.54
N GLU A 97 9.41 1.50 8.08
CA GLU A 97 10.57 1.68 8.95
C GLU A 97 10.51 3.01 9.71
N VAL A 98 10.22 4.10 9.02
CA VAL A 98 10.10 5.43 9.65
C VAL A 98 8.94 5.48 10.65
N ASN A 99 7.83 4.77 10.41
CA ASN A 99 6.72 4.70 11.37
C ASN A 99 7.05 3.89 12.63
N ARG A 100 8.07 3.02 12.61
CA ARG A 100 8.53 2.26 13.78
C ARG A 100 9.52 3.02 14.66
N LEU A 101 10.13 4.06 14.11
CA LEU A 101 11.18 4.83 14.77
C LEU A 101 10.59 6.11 15.36
N GLU A 102 10.70 6.31 16.67
CA GLU A 102 10.55 7.64 17.26
C GLU A 102 11.77 8.47 16.86
N PHE A 103 11.64 9.30 15.84
CA PHE A 103 12.68 10.25 15.48
C PHE A 103 12.66 11.44 16.44
N SER A 104 13.75 11.65 17.19
CA SER A 104 14.12 13.00 17.64
C SER A 104 14.94 13.65 16.54
N THR A 105 14.41 14.69 15.91
CA THR A 105 15.20 15.62 15.09
C THR A 105 15.96 16.61 15.95
#